data_AF-A0A059LKE6-F1
#
_entry.id   AF-A0A059LKE6-F1
#
_cell.length_a   1.000
_cell.length_b   1.000
_cell.length_c   1.000
_cell.angle_alpha   90.00
_cell.angle_beta   90.00
_cell.angle_gamma   90.00
#
_symmetry.space_group_name_H-M   'P 1'
#
loop_
_entity.id
_entity.type
_entity.pdbx_description
1 polymer ?
#
loop_
_entity_poly.entity_id
_entity_poly.type
_entity_poly.pdbx_seq_one_letter_code
_entity_poly.pdbx_strand_id
1 'polypeptide(L)'
;EAPAVSGFYMAAAHLQHAPRRADLLRDSIPHCASRLRAAGADARQTAQTMCNMLWAQTALDCLSPEDFAAAYGLVADAHAEKGGAFFRARRGSSRSKSAAEVLPEQGLAQVYQSAVHLGIKTGAAVEDLISSPALLAAAASAWRRNGASVSLFHEQVMGVLRRMGVPFELEHRPDHGLFSIDLAIRVEGKRRLAVEVDGPLHFAQTAPYRELAHTALRNRLLRHHGWEVVSLPHREWRELRSEAQRQDYLRRKVVDRMAA
;
A
#
# COMPACT_ATOMS: atom_id res chain seq x y z
N GLU A 1 -11.40 6.00 24.06
CA GLU A 1 -10.68 7.02 23.27
C GLU A 1 -9.68 6.46 22.26
N ALA A 2 -8.94 5.37 22.52
CA ALA A 2 -8.01 4.76 21.55
C ALA A 2 -8.59 4.39 20.15
N PRO A 3 -9.84 3.90 20.02
CA PRO A 3 -10.43 3.63 18.69
C PRO A 3 -10.63 4.90 17.84
N ALA A 4 -10.90 6.03 18.48
CA ALA A 4 -11.10 7.32 17.80
C ALA A 4 -9.79 7.89 17.25
N VAL A 5 -8.67 7.66 17.94
CA VAL A 5 -7.33 8.06 17.51
C VAL A 5 -6.90 7.29 16.26
N SER A 6 -7.14 5.97 16.23
CA SER A 6 -6.85 5.11 15.07
C SER A 6 -7.64 5.52 13.81
N GLY A 7 -8.94 5.80 13.95
CA GLY A 7 -9.79 6.26 12.86
C GLY A 7 -9.41 7.64 12.32
N PHE A 8 -8.99 8.56 13.19
CA PHE A 8 -8.59 9.91 12.81
C PHE A 8 -7.38 9.90 11.86
N TYR A 9 -6.36 9.08 12.14
CA TYR A 9 -5.15 9.05 11.31
C TYR A 9 -5.35 8.35 9.96
N MET A 10 -6.16 7.30 9.90
CA MET A 10 -6.58 6.71 8.64
C MET A 10 -7.38 7.71 7.80
N ALA A 11 -8.36 8.40 8.41
CA ALA A 11 -9.16 9.42 7.73
C ALA A 11 -8.32 10.65 7.29
N ALA A 12 -7.32 11.04 8.08
CA ALA A 12 -6.40 12.12 7.75
C ALA A 12 -5.52 11.76 6.55
N ALA A 13 -5.02 10.53 6.48
CA ALA A 13 -4.22 10.01 5.38
C ALA A 13 -5.00 9.94 4.06
N HIS A 14 -6.30 9.61 4.09
CA HIS A 14 -7.15 9.57 2.89
C HIS A 14 -7.32 10.94 2.19
N LEU A 15 -6.87 12.04 2.79
CA LEU A 15 -6.96 13.39 2.25
C LEU A 15 -5.55 14.00 2.07
N GLN A 16 -4.84 13.53 1.04
CA GLN A 16 -3.42 13.83 0.76
C GLN A 16 -3.07 15.31 0.51
N HIS A 17 -4.04 16.22 0.50
CA HIS A 17 -3.86 17.60 0.04
C HIS A 17 -3.99 18.66 1.13
N ALA A 18 -3.82 18.26 2.38
CA ALA A 18 -3.76 19.18 3.50
C ALA A 18 -2.30 19.27 3.99
N PRO A 19 -1.47 20.19 3.47
CA PRO A 19 -0.06 20.32 3.90
C PRO A 19 0.07 20.49 5.42
N ARG A 20 -0.88 21.20 6.04
CA ARG A 20 -0.97 21.34 7.51
C ARG A 20 -1.11 20.01 8.27
N ARG A 21 -1.53 18.91 7.62
CA ARG A 21 -1.69 17.59 8.26
C ARG A 21 -0.40 16.77 8.26
N ALA A 22 0.46 16.95 7.26
CA ALA A 22 1.78 16.31 7.26
C ALA A 22 2.63 16.83 8.43
N ASP A 23 2.55 18.13 8.71
CA ASP A 23 3.22 18.77 9.84
C ASP A 23 2.70 18.28 11.19
N LEU A 24 1.37 18.04 11.31
CA LEU A 24 0.76 17.49 12.53
C LEU A 24 1.17 16.04 12.80
N LEU A 25 1.52 15.31 11.75
CA LEU A 25 1.89 13.91 11.84
C LEU A 25 3.38 13.69 12.04
N ARG A 26 4.23 14.61 11.59
CA ARG A 26 5.68 14.51 11.78
C ARG A 26 6.02 14.48 13.27
N ASP A 27 6.94 13.60 13.65
CA ASP A 27 7.44 13.45 15.03
C ASP A 27 6.32 13.10 16.05
N SER A 28 5.17 12.64 15.57
CA SER A 28 3.99 12.39 16.42
C SER A 28 3.97 10.99 17.03
N ILE A 29 4.78 10.05 16.52
CA ILE A 29 4.78 8.65 16.95
C ILE A 29 5.15 8.51 18.43
N PRO A 30 6.25 9.12 18.94
CA PRO A 30 6.58 9.07 20.36
C PRO A 30 5.47 9.63 21.25
N HIS A 31 4.87 10.76 20.85
CA HIS A 31 3.79 11.40 21.59
C HIS A 31 2.55 10.50 21.66
N CYS A 32 2.12 9.92 20.54
CA CYS A 32 0.98 9.01 20.50
C CYS A 32 1.22 7.73 21.30
N ALA A 33 2.41 7.14 21.21
CA ALA A 33 2.77 5.96 22.00
C ALA A 33 2.68 6.23 23.51
N SER A 34 3.19 7.38 23.97
CA SER A 34 3.10 7.79 25.38
C SER A 34 1.65 7.92 25.84
N ARG A 35 0.78 8.54 25.02
CA ARG A 35 -0.64 8.71 25.38
C ARG A 35 -1.41 7.40 25.42
N LEU A 36 -1.13 6.46 24.51
CA LEU A 36 -1.77 5.14 24.50
C LEU A 36 -1.42 4.36 25.77
N ARG A 37 -0.15 4.37 26.18
CA ARG A 37 0.30 3.73 27.44
C ARG A 37 -0.40 4.35 28.65
N ALA A 38 -0.47 5.68 28.72
CA ALA A 38 -1.16 6.39 29.79
C ALA A 38 -2.67 6.07 29.84
N ALA A 39 -3.29 5.80 28.69
CA ALA A 39 -4.69 5.40 28.57
C ALA A 39 -4.92 3.90 28.84
N GLY A 40 -3.90 3.13 29.23
CA GLY A 40 -4.01 1.70 29.52
C GLY A 40 -4.18 0.82 28.29
N ALA A 41 -3.76 1.29 27.10
CA ALA A 41 -3.81 0.47 25.88
C ALA A 41 -2.86 -0.73 26.00
N ASP A 42 -3.31 -1.90 25.56
CA ASP A 42 -2.46 -3.09 25.53
C ASP A 42 -1.42 -3.03 24.39
N ALA A 43 -0.48 -3.98 24.40
CA ALA A 43 0.59 -4.06 23.39
C ALA A 43 0.04 -4.21 21.96
N ARG A 44 -1.08 -4.93 21.78
CA ARG A 44 -1.70 -5.16 20.47
C ARG A 44 -2.36 -3.89 19.93
N GLN A 45 -3.12 -3.19 20.76
CA GLN A 45 -3.75 -1.91 20.44
C GLN A 45 -2.70 -0.85 20.11
N THR A 46 -1.63 -0.82 20.89
CA THR A 46 -0.50 0.07 20.65
C THR A 46 0.16 -0.24 19.30
N ALA A 47 0.53 -1.50 19.05
CA ALA A 47 1.18 -1.91 17.81
C ALA A 47 0.30 -1.65 16.57
N GLN A 48 -1.01 -1.95 16.63
CA GLN A 48 -1.92 -1.64 15.53
C GLN A 48 -2.03 -0.13 15.27
N THR A 49 -2.01 0.70 16.32
CA THR A 49 -2.02 2.15 16.15
C THR A 49 -0.72 2.64 15.52
N MET A 50 0.42 2.06 15.90
CA MET A 50 1.72 2.38 15.28
C MET A 50 1.74 2.01 13.80
N CYS A 51 1.21 0.84 13.41
CA CYS A 51 1.05 0.46 12.00
C CYS A 51 0.22 1.50 11.21
N ASN A 52 -0.88 1.99 11.79
CA ASN A 52 -1.72 3.00 11.16
C ASN A 52 -1.02 4.36 11.04
N MET A 53 -0.22 4.75 12.04
CA MET A 53 0.57 5.98 11.99
C MET A 53 1.69 5.92 10.95
N LEU A 54 2.42 4.80 10.91
CA LEU A 54 3.43 4.53 9.88
C LEU A 54 2.82 4.63 8.48
N TRP A 55 1.67 4.00 8.28
CA TRP A 55 0.97 4.06 7.00
C TRP A 55 0.50 5.47 6.66
N ALA A 56 -0.04 6.22 7.62
CA ALA A 56 -0.50 7.59 7.41
C ALA A 56 0.65 8.53 7.02
N GLN A 57 1.78 8.46 7.74
CA GLN A 57 2.97 9.24 7.42
C GLN A 57 3.58 8.84 6.08
N THR A 58 3.61 7.54 5.77
CA THR A 58 4.03 7.01 4.46
C THR A 58 3.16 7.56 3.34
N ALA A 59 1.83 7.48 3.48
CA ALA A 59 0.88 7.97 2.48
C ALA A 59 1.01 9.49 2.22
N LEU A 60 1.45 10.26 3.22
CA LEU A 60 1.67 11.70 3.13
C LEU A 60 3.12 12.11 2.82
N ASP A 61 4.01 11.15 2.56
CA ASP A 61 5.45 11.37 2.31
C ASP A 61 6.22 12.06 3.46
N CYS A 62 5.67 12.02 4.68
CA CYS A 62 6.26 12.70 5.84
C CYS A 62 6.95 11.77 6.84
N LEU A 63 6.96 10.44 6.59
CA LEU A 63 7.66 9.47 7.43
C LEU A 63 9.15 9.81 7.53
N SER A 64 9.68 9.87 8.76
CA SER A 64 11.09 10.02 9.07
C SER A 64 11.71 8.70 9.58
N PRO A 65 13.04 8.56 9.54
CA PRO A 65 13.73 7.43 10.16
C PRO A 65 13.47 7.32 11.67
N GLU A 66 13.41 8.44 12.40
CA GLU A 66 13.16 8.41 13.85
C GLU A 66 11.76 7.90 14.17
N ASP A 67 10.75 8.41 13.45
CA ASP A 67 9.36 7.97 13.59
C ASP A 67 9.22 6.49 13.23
N PHE A 68 9.84 6.05 12.14
CA PHE A 68 9.84 4.64 11.76
C PHE A 68 10.44 3.75 12.85
N ALA A 69 11.64 4.09 13.34
CA ALA A 69 12.33 3.33 14.38
C ALA A 69 11.51 3.27 15.68
N ALA A 70 10.90 4.38 16.10
CA ALA A 70 10.08 4.45 17.30
C ALA A 70 8.85 3.54 17.22
N ALA A 71 8.11 3.58 16.10
CA ALA A 71 6.95 2.71 15.90
C ALA A 71 7.35 1.25 15.70
N TYR A 72 8.41 1.00 14.93
CA TYR A 72 8.91 -0.35 14.68
C TYR A 72 9.29 -1.06 15.97
N GLY A 73 9.97 -0.40 16.92
CA GLY A 73 10.32 -1.02 18.21
C GLY A 73 9.08 -1.56 18.94
N LEU A 74 8.02 -0.77 19.00
CA LEU A 74 6.76 -1.16 19.66
C LEU A 74 6.05 -2.32 18.93
N VAL A 75 6.08 -2.30 17.60
CA VAL A 75 5.52 -3.36 16.74
C VAL A 75 6.31 -4.66 16.91
N ALA A 76 7.64 -4.58 16.94
CA ALA A 76 8.54 -5.71 17.09
C ALA A 76 8.40 -6.37 18.47
N ASP A 77 8.35 -5.56 19.54
CA ASP A 77 8.16 -6.04 20.91
C ASP A 77 6.84 -6.83 21.03
N ALA A 78 5.73 -6.24 20.55
CA ALA A 78 4.42 -6.90 20.57
C ALA A 78 4.43 -8.21 19.78
N HIS A 79 5.09 -8.24 18.61
CA HIS A 79 5.22 -9.43 17.77
C HIS A 79 6.06 -10.53 18.47
N ALA A 80 7.15 -10.16 19.15
CA ALA A 80 8.05 -11.09 19.82
C ALA A 80 7.45 -11.73 21.08
N GLU A 81 6.75 -10.97 21.92
CA GLU A 81 6.15 -11.44 23.18
C GLU A 81 5.25 -12.66 23.00
N LYS A 82 4.44 -12.70 21.93
CA LYS A 82 3.57 -13.84 21.64
C LYS A 82 4.25 -14.95 20.87
N GLY A 83 5.29 -14.67 20.09
CA GLY A 83 6.15 -15.72 19.50
C GLY A 83 6.79 -16.59 20.59
N GLY A 84 7.25 -15.96 21.69
CA GLY A 84 7.80 -16.64 22.87
C GLY A 84 6.77 -17.34 23.76
N ALA A 85 5.55 -16.82 23.86
CA ALA A 85 4.44 -17.51 24.54
C ALA A 85 3.94 -18.72 23.75
N PHE A 86 3.92 -18.62 22.42
CA PHE A 86 3.52 -19.70 21.51
C PHE A 86 4.49 -20.89 21.53
N PHE A 87 5.81 -20.64 21.53
CA PHE A 87 6.80 -21.72 21.63
C PHE A 87 6.73 -22.46 22.98
N ARG A 88 6.40 -21.76 24.07
CA ARG A 88 6.19 -22.38 25.38
C ARG A 88 4.93 -23.25 25.46
N ALA A 89 3.87 -22.89 24.74
CA ALA A 89 2.61 -23.65 24.71
C ALA A 89 2.67 -24.93 23.84
N ARG A 90 3.71 -25.14 23.04
CA ARG A 90 3.74 -26.15 21.96
C ARG A 90 4.49 -27.45 22.28
N ARG A 91 4.84 -27.72 23.55
CA ARG A 91 5.44 -29.00 24.00
C ARG A 91 4.47 -30.21 24.00
N GLY A 92 3.43 -30.20 23.15
CA GLY A 92 2.56 -31.35 22.96
C GLY A 92 1.26 -30.98 22.28
N SER A 93 1.20 -31.03 20.96
CA SER A 93 -0.02 -31.31 20.17
C SER A 93 0.23 -31.01 18.69
N SER A 94 0.04 -32.04 17.86
CA SER A 94 -0.05 -31.96 16.41
C SER A 94 -1.52 -31.79 16.02
N ARG A 95 -1.94 -30.55 15.73
CA ARG A 95 -3.00 -30.21 14.76
C ARG A 95 -3.12 -28.69 14.61
N SER A 96 -2.93 -28.23 13.38
CA SER A 96 -2.89 -26.82 12.98
C SER A 96 -4.26 -26.17 13.01
N LYS A 97 -4.49 -25.27 13.98
CA LYS A 97 -5.38 -24.12 13.83
C LYS A 97 -4.49 -22.88 13.94
N SER A 98 -4.60 -21.97 12.98
CA SER A 98 -3.70 -20.82 12.83
C SER A 98 -3.60 -20.05 14.14
N ALA A 99 -2.35 -19.83 14.58
CA ALA A 99 -2.06 -18.93 15.68
C ALA A 99 -2.70 -17.58 15.37
N ALA A 100 -3.42 -17.00 16.33
CA ALA A 100 -3.87 -15.63 16.23
C ALA A 100 -2.63 -14.73 16.03
N GLU A 101 -2.41 -14.27 14.80
CA GLU A 101 -1.34 -13.32 14.48
C GLU A 101 -1.48 -12.09 15.39
N VAL A 102 -0.37 -11.66 15.99
CA VAL A 102 -0.35 -10.52 16.93
C VAL A 102 -0.91 -9.27 16.26
N LEU A 103 -0.47 -9.05 15.03
CA LEU A 103 -0.91 -7.98 14.16
C LEU A 103 -1.82 -8.56 13.09
N PRO A 104 -2.97 -7.93 12.82
CA PRO A 104 -3.72 -8.19 11.61
C PRO A 104 -2.81 -8.08 10.38
N GLU A 105 -3.11 -8.87 9.35
CA GLU A 105 -2.42 -8.87 8.06
C GLU A 105 -2.23 -7.45 7.49
N GLN A 106 -3.24 -6.59 7.64
CA GLN A 106 -3.15 -5.17 7.27
C GLN A 106 -1.99 -4.46 7.99
N GLY A 107 -1.83 -4.64 9.30
CA GLY A 107 -0.76 -4.03 10.08
C GLY A 107 0.62 -4.51 9.65
N LEU A 108 0.76 -5.80 9.37
CA LEU A 108 1.98 -6.41 8.83
C LEU A 108 2.33 -5.81 7.45
N ALA A 109 1.35 -5.70 6.56
CA ALA A 109 1.54 -5.08 5.25
C ALA A 109 1.91 -3.59 5.36
N GLN A 110 1.31 -2.84 6.29
CA GLN A 110 1.59 -1.42 6.52
C GLN A 110 3.05 -1.18 6.97
N VAL A 111 3.60 -2.05 7.84
CA VAL A 111 5.00 -1.97 8.27
C VAL A 111 5.94 -2.17 7.08
N TYR A 112 5.67 -3.21 6.27
CA TYR A 112 6.47 -3.49 5.07
C TYR A 112 6.44 -2.33 4.06
N GLN A 113 5.24 -1.81 3.76
CA GLN A 113 5.05 -0.65 2.89
C GLN A 113 5.86 0.57 3.35
N SER A 114 5.82 0.83 4.65
CA SER A 114 6.49 1.98 5.27
C SER A 114 8.01 1.82 5.19
N ALA A 115 8.52 0.60 5.41
CA ALA A 115 9.94 0.29 5.27
C ALA A 115 10.43 0.44 3.82
N VAL A 116 9.67 -0.07 2.84
CA VAL A 116 9.99 0.11 1.41
C VAL A 116 10.03 1.60 1.04
N HIS A 117 9.01 2.36 1.44
CA HIS A 117 8.95 3.79 1.16
C HIS A 117 10.12 4.56 1.80
N LEU A 118 10.44 4.25 3.06
CA LEU A 118 11.56 4.89 3.75
C LEU A 118 12.91 4.48 3.15
N GLY A 119 13.08 3.22 2.77
CA GLY A 119 14.27 2.72 2.08
C GLY A 119 14.51 3.46 0.77
N ILE A 120 13.45 3.68 -0.01
CA ILE A 120 13.50 4.51 -1.23
C ILE A 120 13.94 5.96 -0.94
N LYS A 121 13.44 6.54 0.15
CA LYS A 121 13.73 7.94 0.55
C LYS A 121 15.14 8.13 1.08
N THR A 122 15.71 7.10 1.70
CA THR A 122 16.97 7.18 2.46
C THR A 122 18.12 6.40 1.82
N GLY A 123 17.83 5.51 0.87
CA GLY A 123 18.78 4.53 0.33
C GLY A 123 18.99 3.29 1.21
N ALA A 124 18.30 3.17 2.34
CA ALA A 124 18.42 2.02 3.24
C ALA A 124 17.76 0.76 2.65
N ALA A 125 18.33 -0.42 2.94
CA ALA A 125 17.67 -1.69 2.62
C ALA A 125 16.49 -1.94 3.58
N VAL A 126 15.46 -2.66 3.12
CA VAL A 126 14.29 -2.98 3.93
C VAL A 126 14.67 -3.87 5.12
N GLU A 127 15.65 -4.74 4.91
CA GLU A 127 16.24 -5.66 5.88
C GLU A 127 16.93 -4.91 7.03
N ASP A 128 17.51 -3.73 6.75
CA ASP A 128 18.14 -2.89 7.77
C ASP A 128 17.09 -2.14 8.59
N LEU A 129 15.96 -1.79 7.98
CA LEU A 129 14.85 -1.11 8.64
C LEU A 129 14.02 -2.07 9.49
N ILE A 130 13.77 -3.30 9.02
CA ILE A 130 13.03 -4.34 9.74
C ILE A 130 14.02 -5.41 10.24
N SER A 131 14.69 -5.10 11.35
CA SER A 131 15.76 -5.92 11.91
C SER A 131 15.35 -7.32 12.41
N SER A 132 14.06 -7.56 12.64
CA SER A 132 13.52 -8.85 13.11
C SER A 132 13.20 -9.75 11.92
N PRO A 133 13.94 -10.87 11.71
CA PRO A 133 13.74 -11.72 10.54
C PRO A 133 12.33 -12.34 10.48
N ALA A 134 11.76 -12.69 11.63
CA ALA A 134 10.42 -13.25 11.71
C ALA A 134 9.34 -12.22 11.32
N LEU A 135 9.48 -10.98 11.80
CA LEU A 135 8.57 -9.90 11.44
C LEU A 135 8.73 -9.50 9.98
N LEU A 136 9.96 -9.40 9.47
CA LEU A 136 10.23 -9.15 8.05
C LEU A 136 9.55 -10.19 7.16
N ALA A 137 9.72 -11.48 7.47
CA ALA A 137 9.10 -12.56 6.71
C ALA A 137 7.56 -12.49 6.75
N ALA A 138 6.97 -12.23 7.92
CA ALA A 138 5.53 -12.08 8.07
C ALA A 138 4.98 -10.85 7.33
N ALA A 139 5.65 -9.70 7.46
CA ALA A 139 5.29 -8.42 6.85
C ALA A 139 5.37 -8.49 5.31
N ALA A 140 6.46 -9.06 4.77
CA ALA A 140 6.61 -9.29 3.34
C ALA A 140 5.55 -10.26 2.80
N SER A 141 5.20 -11.28 3.57
CA SER A 141 4.17 -12.27 3.19
C SER A 141 2.76 -11.66 3.17
N ALA A 142 2.41 -10.88 4.20
CA ALA A 142 1.16 -10.13 4.27
C ALA A 142 1.02 -9.15 3.09
N TRP A 143 2.09 -8.46 2.75
CA TRP A 143 2.12 -7.55 1.61
C TRP A 143 1.84 -8.24 0.28
N ARG A 144 2.49 -9.38 0.01
CA ARG A 144 2.32 -10.15 -1.23
C ARG A 144 0.90 -10.70 -1.44
N ARG A 145 0.14 -10.89 -0.36
CA ARG A 145 -1.23 -11.42 -0.42
C ARG A 145 -2.29 -10.37 -0.73
N ASN A 146 -1.94 -9.07 -0.67
CA ASN A 146 -2.78 -8.01 -1.21
C ASN A 146 -2.79 -8.09 -2.75
N GLY A 147 -3.68 -8.91 -3.29
CA GLY A 147 -3.88 -9.08 -4.73
C GLY A 147 -4.89 -8.07 -5.30
N ALA A 148 -4.74 -7.76 -6.58
CA ALA A 148 -5.80 -7.16 -7.36
C ALA A 148 -6.93 -8.20 -7.59
N SER A 149 -8.16 -7.75 -7.74
CA SER A 149 -9.25 -8.60 -8.22
C SER A 149 -9.69 -8.12 -9.60
N VAL A 150 -9.65 -9.03 -10.58
CA VAL A 150 -10.15 -8.75 -11.93
C VAL A 150 -11.65 -8.52 -11.87
N SER A 151 -12.06 -7.26 -12.06
CA SER A 151 -13.47 -6.86 -12.11
C SER A 151 -13.98 -6.81 -13.56
N LEU A 152 -15.31 -6.73 -13.74
CA LEU A 152 -15.92 -6.50 -15.06
C LEU A 152 -15.33 -5.27 -15.77
N PHE A 153 -14.89 -4.25 -15.02
CA PHE A 153 -14.22 -3.09 -15.58
C PHE A 153 -12.86 -3.46 -16.20
N HIS A 154 -12.08 -4.33 -15.55
CA HIS A 154 -10.83 -4.84 -16.10
C HIS A 154 -11.08 -5.59 -17.41
N GLU A 155 -12.08 -6.49 -17.44
CA GLU A 155 -12.41 -7.26 -18.63
C GLU A 155 -12.78 -6.36 -19.82
N GLN A 156 -13.54 -5.30 -19.58
CA GLN A 156 -13.90 -4.33 -20.61
C GLN A 156 -12.68 -3.60 -21.17
N VAL A 157 -11.79 -3.10 -20.31
CA VAL A 157 -10.55 -2.41 -20.72
C VAL A 157 -9.66 -3.36 -21.52
N MET A 158 -9.40 -4.55 -20.97
CA MET A 158 -8.62 -5.59 -21.64
C MET A 158 -9.19 -5.95 -23.01
N GLY A 159 -10.51 -6.10 -23.11
CA GLY A 159 -11.18 -6.46 -24.36
C GLY A 159 -10.95 -5.41 -25.45
N VAL A 160 -11.01 -4.12 -25.11
CA VAL A 160 -10.74 -3.04 -26.07
C VAL A 160 -9.26 -3.01 -26.44
N LEU A 161 -8.34 -3.12 -25.47
CA LEU A 161 -6.88 -3.17 -25.74
C LEU A 161 -6.50 -4.33 -26.67
N ARG A 162 -7.07 -5.52 -26.45
CA ARG A 162 -6.86 -6.70 -27.31
C ARG A 162 -7.33 -6.44 -28.74
N ARG A 163 -8.52 -5.85 -28.93
CA ARG A 163 -9.02 -5.48 -30.26
C ARG A 163 -8.17 -4.42 -30.94
N MET A 164 -7.54 -3.53 -30.18
CA MET A 164 -6.59 -2.54 -30.67
C MET A 164 -5.20 -3.13 -30.97
N GLY A 165 -4.97 -4.41 -30.69
CA GLY A 165 -3.66 -5.07 -30.90
C GLY A 165 -2.59 -4.63 -29.90
N VAL A 166 -2.97 -4.07 -28.74
CA VAL A 166 -2.02 -3.61 -27.73
C VAL A 166 -1.58 -4.79 -26.86
N PRO A 167 -0.28 -5.15 -26.83
CA PRO A 167 0.22 -6.21 -25.97
C PRO A 167 0.27 -5.75 -24.51
N PHE A 168 -0.15 -6.61 -23.57
CA PHE A 168 -0.03 -6.38 -22.14
C PHE A 168 0.13 -7.70 -21.37
N GLU A 169 0.78 -7.64 -20.21
CA GLU A 169 0.83 -8.71 -19.21
C GLU A 169 -0.15 -8.37 -18.07
N LEU A 170 -0.91 -9.38 -17.64
CA LEU A 170 -1.87 -9.23 -16.54
C LEU A 170 -1.21 -9.46 -15.19
N GLU A 171 -1.61 -8.66 -14.20
CA GLU A 171 -1.21 -8.82 -12.80
C GLU A 171 0.31 -8.95 -12.63
N HIS A 172 1.04 -8.19 -13.44
CA HIS A 172 2.50 -8.24 -13.45
C HIS A 172 3.02 -7.72 -12.12
N ARG A 173 3.90 -8.50 -11.48
CA ARG A 173 4.60 -8.09 -10.26
C ARG A 173 6.04 -7.73 -10.63
N PRO A 174 6.42 -6.45 -10.52
CA PRO A 174 7.81 -6.05 -10.68
C PRO A 174 8.71 -6.77 -9.68
N ASP A 175 10.01 -6.77 -9.96
CA ASP A 175 11.04 -7.26 -9.05
C ASP A 175 10.84 -6.68 -7.64
N HIS A 176 11.08 -7.51 -6.62
CA HIS A 176 10.81 -7.22 -5.20
C HIS A 176 9.32 -7.21 -4.79
N GLY A 177 8.40 -7.57 -5.69
CA GLY A 177 7.01 -7.92 -5.36
C GLY A 177 6.21 -6.78 -4.74
N LEU A 178 6.52 -5.54 -5.14
CA LEU A 178 6.03 -4.33 -4.48
C LEU A 178 4.55 -4.06 -4.76
N PHE A 179 4.06 -4.15 -5.99
CA PHE A 179 2.63 -4.10 -6.28
C PHE A 179 2.32 -5.00 -7.46
N SER A 180 1.10 -5.54 -7.50
CA SER A 180 0.55 -6.07 -8.73
C SER A 180 0.15 -4.89 -9.61
N ILE A 181 0.70 -4.83 -10.82
CA ILE A 181 0.27 -3.92 -11.87
C ILE A 181 -0.86 -4.60 -12.62
N ASP A 182 -2.02 -3.97 -12.74
CA ASP A 182 -3.18 -4.57 -13.41
C ASP A 182 -2.83 -4.98 -14.85
N LEU A 183 -2.23 -4.05 -15.60
CA LEU A 183 -1.82 -4.24 -16.99
C LEU A 183 -0.43 -3.64 -17.21
N ALA A 184 0.60 -4.50 -17.28
CA ALA A 184 1.95 -4.07 -17.60
C ALA A 184 2.21 -4.11 -19.10
N ILE A 185 2.72 -3.01 -19.65
CA ILE A 185 3.13 -2.91 -21.05
C ILE A 185 4.62 -2.63 -21.10
N ARG A 186 5.37 -3.55 -21.71
CA ARG A 186 6.82 -3.46 -21.88
C ARG A 186 7.14 -3.57 -23.36
N VAL A 187 7.55 -2.46 -23.96
CA VAL A 187 8.06 -2.41 -25.33
C VAL A 187 9.56 -2.20 -25.26
N GLU A 188 10.32 -3.00 -26.00
CA GLU A 188 11.78 -2.90 -26.02
C GLU A 188 12.24 -1.50 -26.45
N GLY A 189 13.22 -0.94 -25.73
CA GLY A 189 13.71 0.42 -25.98
C GLY A 189 12.75 1.55 -25.63
N LYS A 190 11.60 1.25 -24.99
CA LYS A 190 10.59 2.23 -24.56
C LYS A 190 10.36 2.19 -23.06
N ARG A 191 9.67 3.21 -22.55
CA ARG A 191 9.23 3.27 -21.15
C ARG A 191 8.27 2.13 -20.84
N ARG A 192 8.39 1.56 -19.64
CA ARG A 192 7.48 0.52 -19.13
C ARG A 192 6.23 1.22 -18.59
N LEU A 193 5.05 0.84 -19.06
CA LEU A 193 3.79 1.42 -18.59
C LEU A 193 3.12 0.50 -17.57
N ALA A 194 2.75 1.08 -16.43
CA ALA A 194 1.88 0.45 -15.45
C ALA A 194 0.47 1.03 -15.63
N VAL A 195 -0.38 0.32 -16.35
CA VAL A 195 -1.75 0.74 -16.61
C VAL A 195 -2.65 0.19 -15.50
N GLU A 196 -3.14 1.08 -14.65
CA GLU A 196 -3.96 0.77 -13.47
C GLU A 196 -5.44 1.01 -13.77
N VAL A 197 -6.27 -0.02 -13.61
CA VAL A 197 -7.70 -0.01 -13.90
C VAL A 197 -8.48 0.38 -12.65
N ASP A 198 -8.31 1.65 -12.26
CA ASP A 198 -8.74 2.15 -10.96
C ASP A 198 -10.28 2.22 -10.83
N GLY A 199 -10.82 1.34 -9.99
CA GLY A 199 -12.23 1.35 -9.59
C GLY A 199 -12.63 2.57 -8.73
N PRO A 200 -13.93 2.73 -8.40
CA PRO A 200 -14.42 3.88 -7.64
C PRO A 200 -13.75 4.08 -6.28
N LEU A 201 -13.34 3.00 -5.61
CA LEU A 201 -12.73 3.03 -4.29
C LEU A 201 -11.30 3.60 -4.28
N HIS A 202 -10.70 3.81 -5.46
CA HIS A 202 -9.37 4.42 -5.57
C HIS A 202 -9.41 5.94 -5.50
N PHE A 203 -10.61 6.55 -5.50
CA PHE A 203 -10.82 8.00 -5.56
C PHE A 203 -11.75 8.47 -4.45
N ALA A 204 -11.60 9.73 -4.06
CA ALA A 204 -12.57 10.43 -3.23
C ALA A 204 -13.93 10.46 -3.92
N GLN A 205 -15.01 10.30 -3.15
CA GLN A 205 -16.38 10.29 -3.69
C GLN A 205 -16.90 11.68 -4.08
N THR A 206 -16.22 12.74 -3.65
CA THR A 206 -16.57 14.13 -3.93
C THR A 206 -15.59 14.76 -4.92
N ALA A 207 -16.08 15.69 -5.73
CA ALA A 207 -15.24 16.46 -6.63
C ALA A 207 -14.11 17.17 -5.84
N PRO A 208 -12.87 17.18 -6.36
CA PRO A 208 -12.48 16.82 -7.73
C PRO A 208 -12.07 15.34 -7.92
N TYR A 209 -12.59 14.41 -7.11
CA TYR A 209 -12.38 12.95 -7.23
C TYR A 209 -10.90 12.56 -7.20
N ARG A 210 -10.16 13.12 -6.26
CA ARG A 210 -8.73 12.89 -6.13
C ARG A 210 -8.44 11.45 -5.74
N GLU A 211 -7.29 10.93 -6.15
CA GLU A 211 -6.83 9.61 -5.72
C GLU A 211 -6.72 9.54 -4.19
N LEU A 212 -7.08 8.38 -3.62
CA LEU A 212 -6.90 8.12 -2.20
C LEU A 212 -5.44 7.74 -1.91
N ALA A 213 -5.05 7.87 -0.63
CA ALA A 213 -3.69 7.60 -0.15
C ALA A 213 -3.07 6.29 -0.63
N HIS A 214 -3.82 5.19 -0.64
CA HIS A 214 -3.29 3.89 -1.08
C HIS A 214 -2.97 3.89 -2.58
N THR A 215 -3.84 4.49 -3.41
CA THR A 215 -3.65 4.64 -4.86
C THR A 215 -2.42 5.48 -5.17
N ALA A 216 -2.29 6.63 -4.49
CA ALA A 216 -1.14 7.50 -4.66
C ALA A 216 0.17 6.88 -4.17
N LEU A 217 0.14 6.14 -3.06
CA LEU A 217 1.31 5.39 -2.57
C LEU A 217 1.76 4.34 -3.60
N ARG A 218 0.82 3.53 -4.13
CA ARG A 218 1.09 2.59 -5.23
C ARG A 218 1.72 3.32 -6.41
N ASN A 219 1.08 4.39 -6.89
CA ASN A 219 1.52 5.15 -8.05
C ASN A 219 2.92 5.75 -7.85
N ARG A 220 3.24 6.27 -6.66
CA ARG A 220 4.56 6.81 -6.33
C ARG A 220 5.64 5.72 -6.32
N LEU A 221 5.34 4.58 -5.71
CA LEU A 221 6.28 3.46 -5.63
C LEU A 221 6.55 2.87 -7.02
N LEU A 222 5.52 2.66 -7.84
CA LEU A 222 5.69 2.22 -9.24
C LEU A 222 6.57 3.19 -10.05
N ARG A 223 6.33 4.50 -9.93
CA ARG A 223 7.17 5.52 -10.59
C ARG A 223 8.62 5.47 -10.14
N HIS A 224 8.87 5.28 -8.85
CA HIS A 224 10.23 5.12 -8.36
C HIS A 224 10.92 3.90 -8.96
N HIS A 225 10.19 2.81 -9.20
CA HIS A 225 10.69 1.60 -9.86
C HIS A 225 10.69 1.68 -11.41
N GLY A 226 10.72 2.89 -11.96
CA GLY A 226 10.91 3.12 -13.39
C GLY A 226 9.67 2.87 -14.26
N TRP A 227 8.48 2.77 -13.66
CA TRP A 227 7.23 2.67 -14.39
C TRP A 227 6.60 4.03 -14.64
N GLU A 228 6.13 4.26 -15.86
CA GLU A 228 5.18 5.33 -16.11
C GLU A 228 3.77 4.83 -15.79
N VAL A 229 3.17 5.41 -14.76
CA VAL A 229 1.85 5.00 -14.26
C VAL A 229 0.76 5.72 -15.01
N VAL A 230 -0.14 4.95 -15.62
CA VAL A 230 -1.34 5.40 -16.32
C VAL A 230 -2.57 4.92 -15.56
N SER A 231 -3.24 5.83 -14.87
CA SER A 231 -4.54 5.54 -14.25
C SER A 231 -5.66 5.61 -15.28
N LEU A 232 -6.53 4.60 -15.28
CA LEU A 232 -7.79 4.54 -16.03
C LEU A 232 -8.96 4.58 -15.04
N PRO A 233 -9.46 5.77 -14.67
CA PRO A 233 -10.53 5.86 -13.69
C PRO A 233 -11.84 5.27 -14.22
N HIS A 234 -12.48 4.41 -13.43
CA HIS A 234 -13.78 3.83 -13.76
C HIS A 234 -14.86 4.89 -14.08
N ARG A 235 -14.77 6.06 -13.43
CA ARG A 235 -15.69 7.19 -13.70
C ARG A 235 -15.56 7.69 -15.14
N GLU A 236 -14.34 7.98 -15.59
CA GLU A 236 -14.07 8.42 -16.97
C GLU A 236 -14.55 7.36 -17.97
N TRP A 237 -14.27 6.08 -17.67
CA TRP A 237 -14.70 4.97 -18.53
C TRP A 237 -16.23 4.86 -18.69
N ARG A 238 -16.98 5.05 -17.60
CA ARG A 238 -18.46 4.96 -17.62
C ARG A 238 -19.13 6.03 -18.47
N GLU A 239 -18.45 7.14 -18.72
CA GLU A 239 -18.96 8.23 -19.55
C GLU A 239 -18.85 7.89 -21.06
N LEU A 240 -18.01 6.90 -21.43
CA LEU A 240 -17.80 6.46 -22.80
C LEU A 240 -18.92 5.50 -23.25
N ARG A 241 -19.72 5.93 -24.23
CA ARG A 241 -20.95 5.26 -24.67
C ARG A 241 -20.78 4.39 -25.91
N SER A 242 -19.70 4.56 -26.67
CA SER A 242 -19.41 3.77 -27.86
C SER A 242 -18.03 3.11 -27.81
N GLU A 243 -17.85 2.05 -28.61
CA GLU A 243 -16.56 1.39 -28.80
C GLU A 243 -15.51 2.37 -29.35
N ALA A 244 -15.90 3.24 -30.30
CA ALA A 244 -15.00 4.26 -30.86
C ALA A 244 -14.50 5.23 -29.77
N GLN A 245 -15.37 5.66 -28.84
CA GLN A 245 -14.97 6.51 -27.72
C GLN A 245 -14.00 5.79 -26.76
N ARG A 246 -14.21 4.49 -26.50
CA ARG A 246 -13.32 3.69 -25.65
C ARG A 246 -11.95 3.47 -26.29
N GLN A 247 -11.92 3.16 -27.59
CA GLN A 247 -10.68 3.02 -28.34
C GLN A 247 -9.90 4.32 -28.37
N ASP A 248 -10.59 5.44 -28.60
CA ASP A 248 -9.99 6.77 -28.62
C ASP A 248 -9.46 7.21 -27.23
N TYR A 249 -10.20 6.89 -26.17
CA TYR A 249 -9.74 7.09 -24.80
C TYR A 249 -8.46 6.29 -24.49
N LEU A 250 -8.43 5.00 -24.82
CA LEU A 250 -7.25 4.15 -24.60
C LEU A 250 -6.09 4.49 -25.53
N ARG A 251 -6.35 4.97 -26.75
CA ARG A 251 -5.31 5.48 -27.63
C ARG A 251 -4.55 6.63 -26.96
N ARG A 252 -5.28 7.66 -26.51
CA ARG A 252 -4.69 8.82 -25.83
C ARG A 252 -4.03 8.47 -24.50
N LYS A 253 -4.64 7.59 -23.71
CA LYS A 253 -4.14 7.25 -22.36
C LYS A 253 -2.97 6.29 -22.42
N VAL A 254 -2.98 5.31 -23.33
CA VAL A 254 -2.03 4.20 -23.34
C VAL A 254 -1.17 4.21 -24.60
N VAL A 255 -1.77 4.11 -25.79
CA VAL A 255 -1.03 3.89 -27.05
C VAL A 255 -0.07 5.03 -27.36
N ASP A 256 -0.53 6.28 -27.25
CA ASP A 256 0.30 7.45 -27.54
C ASP A 256 1.50 7.53 -26.58
N ARG A 257 1.37 7.01 -25.36
CA ARG A 257 2.48 6.92 -24.37
C ARG A 257 3.45 5.78 -24.66
N MET A 258 2.98 4.68 -25.27
CA MET A 258 3.87 3.60 -25.72
C MET A 258 4.81 4.07 -26.82
N ALA A 259 4.34 4.97 -27.68
CA ALA A 259 5.10 5.49 -28.81
C ALA A 259 6.15 6.53 -28.41
N ALA A 260 5.95 7.24 -27.29
CA ALA A 260 6.83 8.30 -26.78
C ALA A 260 8.05 7.72 -26.05
#